data_AF-A0ABD2PR50-F1
#
_entry.id   AF-A0ABD2PR50-F1
#
_cell.length_a   1.000
_cell.length_b   1.000
_cell.length_c   1.000
_cell.angle_alpha   90.00
_cell.angle_beta   90.00
_cell.angle_gamma   90.00
#
_symmetry.space_group_name_H-M   'P 1'
#
loop_
_entity.id
_entity.type
_entity.pdbx_description
1 polymer ?
#
loop_
_entity_poly.entity_id
_entity_poly.type
_entity_poly.pdbx_seq_one_letter_code
_entity_poly.pdbx_strand_id
1 'polypeptide(L)'
;YCSHRWLENHKVVKNAIHPFFMKIANDADLEFEFAGWNTLVKFSKDELLEAKLSFCAHILKLLEALKELLQSESTKLPFLSKELIILLQTILAIIIKQEIIGKLKTPNDFAEFDFKALAEKEIRSSILPSHILENFRFDKKTSDILARFKMSNGLQKIKSFQNDCRIALGQAVFKMVSKGPLSRELVEAVKFLDPACIMNSNADAVNALSLCHDLFVGINREDKETKIAIDQQFRALITTHRIEISEARSQGF
;
A
#
# COMPACT_ATOMS: atom_id res chain seq x y z
N TYR A 1 -15.62 11.35 6.73
CA TYR A 1 -14.71 12.50 6.55
C TYR A 1 -13.44 12.27 7.38
N CYS A 2 -12.32 11.92 6.73
CA CYS A 2 -11.04 11.66 7.40
C CYS A 2 -10.41 12.99 7.86
N SER A 3 -10.25 13.17 9.16
CA SER A 3 -9.66 14.35 9.83
C SER A 3 -8.14 14.48 9.64
N HIS A 4 -7.56 13.78 8.67
CA HIS A 4 -6.14 13.85 8.35
C HIS A 4 -5.96 14.38 6.92
N ARG A 5 -5.51 15.61 6.84
CA ARG A 5 -5.35 16.49 5.67
C ARG A 5 -4.19 16.05 4.75
N TRP A 6 -4.01 14.75 4.54
CA TRP A 6 -2.85 14.21 3.81
C TRP A 6 -2.78 14.64 2.34
N LEU A 7 -3.92 15.03 1.74
CA LEU A 7 -4.00 15.49 0.35
C LEU A 7 -3.41 16.86 0.07
N GLU A 8 -3.36 17.73 1.06
CA GLU A 8 -2.72 19.03 0.88
C GLU A 8 -1.20 18.88 0.93
N ASN A 9 -0.70 17.78 1.50
CA ASN A 9 0.73 17.58 1.72
C ASN A 9 1.53 17.31 0.43
N HIS A 10 0.97 16.64 -0.58
CA HIS A 10 1.70 16.41 -1.84
C HIS A 10 2.03 17.72 -2.56
N LYS A 11 1.04 18.62 -2.69
CA LYS A 11 1.22 19.95 -3.27
C LYS A 11 2.19 20.79 -2.44
N VAL A 12 2.09 20.74 -1.10
CA VAL A 12 3.00 21.43 -0.19
C VAL A 12 4.45 20.92 -0.34
N VAL A 13 4.66 19.61 -0.37
CA VAL A 13 6.00 19.02 -0.58
C VAL A 13 6.54 19.36 -1.96
N LYS A 14 5.71 19.31 -3.01
CA LYS A 14 6.11 19.71 -4.37
C LYS A 14 6.54 21.18 -4.43
N ASN A 15 5.83 22.06 -3.72
CA ASN A 15 6.17 23.48 -3.60
C ASN A 15 7.42 23.72 -2.75
N ALA A 16 7.69 22.90 -1.74
CA ALA A 16 8.92 22.97 -0.94
C ALA A 16 10.17 22.60 -1.76
N ILE A 17 10.02 21.76 -2.80
CA ILE A 17 11.09 21.45 -3.77
C ILE A 17 11.35 22.62 -4.74
N HIS A 18 10.57 23.71 -4.68
CA HIS A 18 10.76 24.85 -5.57
C HIS A 18 12.15 25.47 -5.34
N PRO A 19 12.90 25.79 -6.42
CA PRO A 19 14.27 26.32 -6.33
C PRO A 19 14.40 27.54 -5.41
N PHE A 20 13.36 28.35 -5.32
CA PHE A 20 13.28 29.50 -4.41
C PHE A 20 13.36 29.12 -2.92
N PHE A 21 12.62 28.10 -2.49
CA PHE A 21 12.66 27.63 -1.10
C PHE A 21 13.96 26.91 -0.78
N MET A 22 14.52 26.15 -1.74
CA MET A 22 15.84 25.55 -1.60
C MET A 22 16.95 26.62 -1.51
N LYS A 23 16.80 27.73 -2.24
CA LYS A 23 17.73 28.86 -2.18
C LYS A 23 17.65 29.58 -0.82
N ILE A 24 16.44 29.86 -0.32
CA ILE A 24 16.25 30.44 1.02
C ILE A 24 16.79 29.53 2.11
N ALA A 25 16.60 28.22 2.00
CA ALA A 25 17.20 27.27 2.92
C ALA A 25 18.73 27.44 2.90
N ASN A 26 19.34 27.40 1.73
CA ASN A 26 20.79 27.42 1.57
C ASN A 26 21.46 28.78 1.89
N ASP A 27 20.73 29.89 1.85
CA ASP A 27 21.21 31.21 2.28
C ASP A 27 21.15 31.34 3.80
N ALA A 28 22.29 31.14 4.47
CA ALA A 28 22.41 31.22 5.92
C ALA A 28 22.28 32.66 6.49
N ASP A 29 22.31 33.67 5.63
CA ASP A 29 22.36 35.09 6.00
C ASP A 29 20.98 35.76 6.09
N LEU A 30 19.90 35.04 5.81
CA LEU A 30 18.54 35.57 5.80
C LEU A 30 17.83 35.37 7.14
N GLU A 31 18.05 36.21 8.16
CA GLU A 31 17.28 36.08 9.40
C GLU A 31 15.81 36.50 9.23
N PHE A 32 14.88 35.55 9.43
CA PHE A 32 13.45 35.84 9.47
C PHE A 32 12.84 35.45 10.82
N GLU A 33 12.07 36.36 11.42
CA GLU A 33 11.30 36.08 12.63
C GLU A 33 9.94 35.47 12.27
N PHE A 34 9.90 34.17 12.02
CA PHE A 34 8.64 33.43 12.00
C PHE A 34 8.77 32.05 12.64
N ALA A 35 7.63 31.55 13.13
CA ALA A 35 7.50 30.22 13.71
C ALA A 35 7.82 29.16 12.63
N GLY A 36 9.04 28.61 12.67
CA GLY A 36 9.54 27.66 11.68
C GLY A 36 10.94 27.97 11.16
N TRP A 37 11.48 29.17 11.40
CA TRP A 37 12.82 29.56 10.93
C TRP A 37 13.92 28.57 11.38
N ASN A 38 13.98 28.26 12.68
CA ASN A 38 14.94 27.27 13.22
C ASN A 38 14.79 25.87 12.59
N THR A 39 13.58 25.51 12.18
CA THR A 39 13.33 24.25 11.48
C THR A 39 13.86 24.30 10.05
N LEU A 40 13.66 25.43 9.37
CA LEU A 40 14.14 25.69 8.01
C LEU A 40 15.67 25.73 7.95
N VAL A 41 16.33 26.42 8.89
CA VAL A 41 17.80 26.43 9.06
C VAL A 41 18.36 25.04 9.38
N LYS A 42 17.61 24.22 10.11
CA LYS A 42 18.02 22.82 10.36
C LYS A 42 17.94 21.98 9.08
N PHE A 43 16.90 22.18 8.27
CA PHE A 43 16.72 21.46 7.02
C PHE A 43 17.69 21.94 5.92
N SER A 44 18.09 23.20 5.91
CA SER A 44 19.06 23.68 4.92
C SER A 44 20.45 23.06 5.02
N LYS A 45 20.82 22.62 6.22
CA LYS A 45 22.06 21.89 6.48
C LYS A 45 21.98 20.41 6.08
N ASP A 46 20.80 19.93 5.69
CA ASP A 46 20.59 18.57 5.22
C ASP A 46 20.86 18.49 3.72
N GLU A 47 22.06 18.03 3.37
CA GLU A 47 22.50 17.90 1.98
C GLU A 47 21.65 16.89 1.16
N LEU A 48 20.86 16.05 1.82
CA LEU A 48 19.92 15.11 1.21
C LEU A 48 18.46 15.59 1.27
N LEU A 49 18.20 16.84 1.68
CA LEU A 49 16.86 17.41 1.78
C LEU A 49 16.10 17.28 0.44
N GLU A 50 16.75 17.62 -0.67
CA GLU A 50 16.14 17.53 -2.00
C GLU A 50 15.72 16.09 -2.33
N ALA A 51 16.57 15.11 -2.01
CA ALA A 51 16.29 13.68 -2.20
C ALA A 51 15.13 13.21 -1.30
N LYS A 52 15.10 13.65 -0.03
CA LYS A 52 14.02 13.36 0.93
C LYS A 52 12.69 13.92 0.47
N LEU A 53 12.64 15.18 0.06
CA LEU A 53 11.42 15.80 -0.44
C LEU A 53 10.95 15.15 -1.74
N SER A 54 11.87 14.84 -2.66
CA SER A 54 11.55 14.15 -3.92
C SER A 54 10.97 12.76 -3.66
N PHE A 55 11.58 12.00 -2.77
CA PHE A 55 11.05 10.70 -2.34
C PHE A 55 9.67 10.82 -1.68
N CYS A 56 9.50 11.77 -0.75
CA CYS A 56 8.20 12.02 -0.12
C CYS A 56 7.13 12.40 -1.15
N ALA A 57 7.44 13.23 -2.14
CA ALA A 57 6.51 13.58 -3.22
C ALA A 57 6.10 12.34 -4.02
N HIS A 58 7.05 11.47 -4.35
CA HIS A 58 6.78 10.22 -5.04
C HIS A 58 5.84 9.30 -4.25
N ILE A 59 6.09 9.10 -2.95
CA ILE A 59 5.21 8.28 -2.09
C ILE A 59 3.82 8.90 -1.96
N LEU A 60 3.74 10.21 -1.74
CA LEU A 60 2.45 10.90 -1.64
C LEU A 60 1.63 10.77 -2.92
N LYS A 61 2.27 10.82 -4.10
CA LYS A 61 1.59 10.56 -5.38
C LYS A 61 1.01 9.15 -5.46
N LEU A 62 1.72 8.14 -4.97
CA LEU A 62 1.19 6.76 -4.92
C LEU A 62 0.01 6.63 -3.95
N LEU A 63 0.06 7.35 -2.81
CA LEU A 63 -1.03 7.39 -1.84
C LEU A 63 -2.23 8.22 -2.33
N GLU A 64 -2.03 9.22 -3.19
CA GLU A 64 -3.13 9.92 -3.85
C GLU A 64 -3.92 8.96 -4.75
N ALA A 65 -3.24 8.08 -5.50
CA ALA A 65 -3.90 7.05 -6.29
C ALA A 65 -4.74 6.08 -5.42
N LEU A 66 -4.27 5.71 -4.22
CA LEU A 66 -5.07 4.92 -3.25
C LEU A 66 -6.38 5.61 -2.91
N LYS A 67 -6.28 6.92 -2.68
CA LYS A 67 -7.39 7.71 -2.20
C LYS A 67 -8.39 7.97 -3.33
N GLU A 68 -7.92 8.22 -4.54
CA GLU A 68 -8.76 8.28 -5.74
C GLU A 68 -9.51 6.96 -5.94
N LEU A 69 -8.83 5.82 -5.80
CA LEU A 69 -9.45 4.50 -5.85
C LEU A 69 -10.58 4.36 -4.81
N LEU A 70 -10.30 4.68 -3.55
CA LEU A 70 -11.27 4.57 -2.46
C LEU A 70 -12.42 5.58 -2.54
N GLN A 71 -12.25 6.67 -3.27
CA GLN A 71 -13.27 7.71 -3.46
C GLN A 71 -13.98 7.63 -4.81
N SER A 72 -13.49 6.79 -5.71
CA SER A 72 -14.10 6.61 -7.02
C SER A 72 -15.38 5.81 -6.89
N GLU A 73 -16.45 6.31 -7.52
CA GLU A 73 -17.69 5.55 -7.70
C GLU A 73 -17.50 4.31 -8.59
N SER A 74 -16.37 4.22 -9.31
CA SER A 74 -16.04 3.07 -10.16
C SER A 74 -15.53 1.86 -9.38
N THR A 75 -14.97 2.04 -8.18
CA THR A 75 -14.42 0.94 -7.40
C THR A 75 -15.56 0.19 -6.73
N LYS A 76 -15.93 -0.94 -7.32
CA LYS A 76 -16.92 -1.84 -6.74
C LYS A 76 -16.28 -2.59 -5.58
N LEU A 77 -16.97 -2.61 -4.44
CA LEU A 77 -16.54 -3.28 -3.21
C LEU A 77 -15.98 -4.71 -3.41
N PRO A 78 -16.49 -5.56 -4.31
CA PRO A 78 -15.95 -6.90 -4.55
C PRO A 78 -14.50 -6.92 -5.06
N PHE A 79 -14.06 -5.88 -5.78
CA PHE A 79 -12.72 -5.79 -6.35
C PHE A 79 -11.74 -5.03 -5.45
N LEU A 80 -12.25 -4.34 -4.43
CA LEU A 80 -11.48 -3.46 -3.57
C LEU A 80 -10.27 -4.17 -2.94
N SER A 81 -10.45 -5.40 -2.47
CA SER A 81 -9.35 -6.20 -1.89
C SER A 81 -8.18 -6.36 -2.86
N LYS A 82 -8.47 -6.76 -4.10
CA LYS A 82 -7.49 -6.97 -5.16
C LYS A 82 -6.78 -5.68 -5.54
N GLU A 83 -7.52 -4.59 -5.73
CA GLU A 83 -6.95 -3.30 -6.10
C GLU A 83 -6.04 -2.74 -4.99
N LEU A 84 -6.44 -2.91 -3.72
CA LEU A 84 -5.62 -2.53 -2.56
C LEU A 84 -4.33 -3.35 -2.48
N ILE A 85 -4.40 -4.66 -2.73
CA ILE A 85 -3.23 -5.54 -2.76
C ILE A 85 -2.24 -5.08 -3.85
N ILE A 86 -2.71 -4.84 -5.07
CA ILE A 86 -1.86 -4.38 -6.18
C ILE A 86 -1.15 -3.06 -5.83
N LEU A 87 -1.87 -2.14 -5.19
CA LEU A 87 -1.28 -0.87 -4.80
C LEU A 87 -0.24 -1.03 -3.70
N LEU A 88 -0.53 -1.82 -2.66
CA LEU A 88 0.44 -2.09 -1.60
C LEU A 88 1.69 -2.80 -2.14
N GLN A 89 1.53 -3.76 -3.05
CA GLN A 89 2.64 -4.40 -3.76
C GLN A 89 3.49 -3.36 -4.52
N THR A 90 2.85 -2.40 -5.20
CA THR A 90 3.52 -1.32 -5.93
C THR A 90 4.34 -0.42 -5.00
N ILE A 91 3.80 -0.09 -3.83
CA ILE A 91 4.50 0.72 -2.82
C ILE A 91 5.68 -0.07 -2.22
N LEU A 92 5.48 -1.36 -1.91
CA LEU A 92 6.52 -2.23 -1.36
C LEU A 92 7.65 -2.50 -2.37
N ALA A 93 7.36 -2.50 -3.67
CA ALA A 93 8.35 -2.71 -4.75
C ALA A 93 9.46 -1.67 -4.78
N ILE A 94 9.27 -0.54 -4.08
CA ILE A 94 10.27 0.51 -3.92
C ILE A 94 11.42 0.06 -3.01
N ILE A 95 11.17 -0.82 -2.04
CA ILE A 95 12.14 -1.21 -0.99
C ILE A 95 12.29 -2.72 -0.82
N ILE A 96 11.40 -3.53 -1.40
CA ILE A 96 11.42 -4.99 -1.31
C ILE A 96 11.64 -5.59 -2.70
N LYS A 97 12.39 -6.70 -2.78
CA LYS A 97 12.51 -7.49 -4.01
C LYS A 97 11.15 -8.06 -4.44
N GLN A 98 10.96 -8.11 -5.76
CA GLN A 98 9.75 -8.67 -6.40
C GLN A 98 9.45 -10.11 -5.95
N GLU A 99 10.48 -10.91 -5.65
CA GLU A 99 10.34 -12.30 -5.19
C GLU A 99 9.56 -12.44 -3.88
N ILE A 100 9.68 -11.47 -2.95
CA ILE A 100 8.88 -11.49 -1.72
C ILE A 100 7.48 -10.94 -2.01
N ILE A 101 7.41 -9.83 -2.74
CA ILE A 101 6.13 -9.16 -3.03
C ILE A 101 5.19 -10.11 -3.78
N GLY A 102 5.72 -10.92 -4.70
CA GLY A 102 4.97 -11.93 -5.43
C GLY A 102 4.36 -13.03 -4.55
N LYS A 103 4.79 -13.17 -3.28
CA LYS A 103 4.18 -14.06 -2.30
C LYS A 103 2.99 -13.44 -1.57
N LEU A 104 2.86 -12.11 -1.58
CA LEU A 104 1.79 -11.38 -0.89
C LEU A 104 0.59 -11.23 -1.83
N LYS A 105 -0.29 -12.23 -1.91
CA LYS A 105 -1.39 -12.29 -2.89
C LYS A 105 -2.77 -12.09 -2.28
N THR A 106 -2.89 -12.27 -0.97
CA THR A 106 -4.15 -12.24 -0.22
C THR A 106 -4.04 -11.28 0.96
N PRO A 107 -5.15 -10.75 1.50
CA PRO A 107 -5.07 -9.86 2.66
C PRO A 107 -4.48 -10.56 3.89
N ASN A 108 -4.71 -11.86 4.06
CA ASN A 108 -4.04 -12.68 5.08
C ASN A 108 -2.52 -12.68 4.92
N ASP A 109 -1.98 -12.79 3.70
CA ASP A 109 -0.53 -12.70 3.48
C ASP A 109 0.01 -11.34 3.96
N PHE A 110 -0.75 -10.26 3.80
CA PHE A 110 -0.39 -8.95 4.35
C PHE A 110 -0.55 -8.88 5.87
N ALA A 111 -1.58 -9.52 6.45
CA ALA A 111 -1.78 -9.52 7.90
C ALA A 111 -0.66 -10.28 8.64
N GLU A 112 -0.19 -11.39 8.06
CA GLU A 112 0.89 -12.22 8.61
C GLU A 112 2.29 -11.64 8.35
N PHE A 113 2.42 -10.76 7.36
CA PHE A 113 3.70 -10.14 7.04
C PHE A 113 4.11 -9.14 8.13
N ASP A 114 5.31 -9.31 8.69
CA ASP A 114 5.84 -8.41 9.71
C ASP A 114 6.33 -7.08 9.11
N PHE A 115 5.38 -6.18 8.81
CA PHE A 115 5.67 -4.81 8.42
C PHE A 115 6.33 -3.99 9.53
N LYS A 116 6.22 -4.41 10.79
CA LYS A 116 6.86 -3.72 11.91
C LYS A 116 8.37 -3.95 11.88
N ALA A 117 8.83 -5.15 11.50
CA ALA A 117 10.24 -5.42 11.26
C ALA A 117 10.84 -4.54 10.14
N LEU A 118 10.07 -4.16 9.11
CA LEU A 118 10.53 -3.18 8.11
C LEU A 118 10.76 -1.78 8.69
N ALA A 119 9.96 -1.42 9.70
CA ALA A 119 10.01 -0.15 10.40
C ALA A 119 11.05 -0.09 11.53
N GLU A 120 11.71 -1.21 11.85
CA GLU A 120 12.80 -1.26 12.83
C GLU A 120 14.11 -0.71 12.22
N LYS A 121 14.93 -0.05 13.05
CA LYS A 121 16.23 0.49 12.64
C LYS A 121 17.20 -0.62 12.24
N GLU A 122 17.15 -1.75 12.93
CA GLU A 122 17.91 -2.95 12.64
C GLU A 122 16.94 -4.04 12.20
N ILE A 123 17.18 -4.63 11.02
CA ILE A 123 16.37 -5.74 10.52
C ILE A 123 16.73 -6.96 11.36
N ARG A 124 15.81 -7.43 12.20
CA ARG A 124 15.97 -8.72 12.87
C ARG A 124 16.03 -9.81 11.80
N SER A 125 17.13 -10.56 11.79
CA SER A 125 17.53 -11.52 10.76
C SER A 125 16.54 -12.66 10.49
N SER A 126 15.48 -12.81 11.29
CA SER A 126 14.54 -13.92 11.20
C SER A 126 13.46 -13.76 10.14
N ILE A 127 13.23 -12.55 9.60
CA ILE A 127 12.08 -12.31 8.70
C ILE A 127 12.52 -11.90 7.30
N LEU A 128 13.48 -10.98 7.17
CA LEU A 128 14.06 -10.61 5.88
C LEU A 128 15.59 -10.51 5.98
N PRO A 129 16.36 -11.33 5.24
CA PRO A 129 17.80 -11.14 5.10
C PRO A 129 18.11 -9.75 4.51
N SER A 130 19.17 -9.10 4.99
CA SER A 130 19.60 -7.76 4.54
C SER A 130 19.76 -7.64 3.02
N HIS A 131 20.28 -8.68 2.38
CA HIS A 131 20.46 -8.76 0.92
C HIS A 131 19.15 -8.83 0.13
N ILE A 132 18.00 -9.04 0.79
CA ILE A 132 16.68 -9.16 0.18
C ILE A 132 15.93 -7.81 0.15
N LEU A 133 16.40 -6.80 0.89
CA LEU A 133 15.80 -5.47 1.02
C LEU A 133 16.43 -4.38 0.14
N GLU A 134 17.35 -4.73 -0.77
CA GLU A 134 18.20 -3.76 -1.46
C GLU A 134 17.70 -3.32 -2.85
N ASN A 135 16.43 -3.55 -3.21
CA ASN A 135 15.90 -3.10 -4.50
C ASN A 135 15.29 -1.69 -4.37
N PHE A 136 16.11 -0.71 -3.97
CA PHE A 136 15.68 0.70 -3.92
C PHE A 136 15.36 1.22 -5.32
N ARG A 137 14.08 1.28 -5.67
CA ARG A 137 13.58 1.81 -6.94
C ARG A 137 13.07 3.22 -6.74
N PHE A 138 14.02 4.15 -6.74
CA PHE A 138 13.71 5.57 -6.70
C PHE A 138 13.23 6.07 -8.06
N ASP A 139 12.44 7.14 -8.06
CA ASP A 139 12.14 7.85 -9.29
C ASP A 139 13.41 8.47 -9.89
N LYS A 140 13.33 8.87 -11.17
CA LYS A 140 14.48 9.42 -11.89
C LYS A 140 15.11 10.59 -11.14
N LYS A 141 14.28 11.50 -10.63
CA LYS A 141 14.73 12.71 -9.93
C LYS A 141 15.53 12.38 -8.67
N THR A 142 15.00 11.51 -7.80
CA THR A 142 15.73 11.10 -6.58
C THR A 142 17.00 10.33 -6.95
N SER A 143 16.96 9.48 -7.98
CA SER A 143 18.13 8.74 -8.47
C SER A 143 19.25 9.68 -8.96
N ASP A 144 18.91 10.71 -9.72
CA ASP A 144 19.86 11.71 -10.24
C ASP A 144 20.51 12.51 -9.10
N ILE A 145 19.73 12.89 -8.07
CA ILE A 145 20.25 13.58 -6.87
C ILE A 145 21.23 12.68 -6.12
N LEU A 146 20.85 11.42 -5.86
CA LEU A 146 21.70 10.47 -5.15
C LEU A 146 22.97 10.13 -5.93
N ALA A 147 22.91 10.04 -7.26
CA ALA A 147 24.07 9.78 -8.10
C ALA A 147 25.12 10.89 -7.98
N ARG A 148 24.70 12.16 -8.01
CA ARG A 148 25.58 13.31 -7.75
C ARG A 148 26.21 13.22 -6.36
N PHE A 149 25.43 12.83 -5.36
CA PHE A 149 25.89 12.73 -3.98
C PHE A 149 26.87 11.57 -3.73
N LYS A 150 26.76 10.46 -4.48
CA LYS A 150 27.72 9.33 -4.42
C LYS A 150 29.13 9.77 -4.84
N MET A 151 29.24 10.64 -5.84
CA MET A 151 30.51 11.12 -6.35
C MET A 151 31.28 11.97 -5.32
N SER A 152 30.59 12.52 -4.32
CA SER A 152 31.17 13.35 -3.24
C SER A 152 31.50 12.55 -1.96
N ASN A 153 31.76 11.24 -2.07
CA ASN A 153 32.03 10.33 -0.93
C ASN A 153 30.88 10.20 0.11
N GLY A 154 29.64 10.51 -0.27
CA GLY A 154 28.45 10.46 0.60
C GLY A 154 27.83 9.08 0.85
N LEU A 155 28.56 7.98 0.63
CA LEU A 155 28.02 6.61 0.65
C LEU A 155 27.32 6.23 1.97
N GLN A 156 27.87 6.61 3.12
CA GLN A 156 27.24 6.35 4.42
C GLN A 156 25.93 7.14 4.61
N LYS A 157 25.90 8.41 4.18
CA LYS A 157 24.70 9.25 4.24
C LYS A 157 23.59 8.70 3.33
N ILE A 158 23.95 8.17 2.16
CA ILE A 158 22.99 7.52 1.25
C ILE A 158 22.41 6.25 1.86
N LYS A 159 23.24 5.42 2.52
CA LYS A 159 22.74 4.24 3.24
C LYS A 159 21.80 4.64 4.38
N SER A 160 22.12 5.70 5.12
CA SER A 160 21.21 6.25 6.15
C SER A 160 19.89 6.71 5.54
N PHE A 161 19.93 7.43 4.43
CA PHE A 161 18.75 7.88 3.71
C PHE A 161 17.89 6.70 3.24
N GLN A 162 18.50 5.68 2.63
CA GLN A 162 17.81 4.45 2.22
C GLN A 162 17.14 3.76 3.41
N ASN A 163 17.82 3.69 4.55
CA ASN A 163 17.27 3.14 5.78
C ASN A 163 16.06 3.96 6.29
N ASP A 164 16.16 5.29 6.27
CA ASP A 164 15.06 6.18 6.64
C ASP A 164 13.86 6.02 5.71
N CYS A 165 14.09 5.90 4.39
CA CYS A 165 13.07 5.60 3.40
C CYS A 165 12.37 4.26 3.68
N ARG A 166 13.15 3.22 4.02
CA ARG A 166 12.59 1.91 4.39
C ARG A 166 11.68 2.02 5.60
N ILE A 167 12.15 2.67 6.67
CA ILE A 167 11.39 2.84 7.90
C ILE A 167 10.10 3.61 7.62
N ALA A 168 10.18 4.72 6.91
CA ALA A 168 9.02 5.56 6.58
C ALA A 168 7.97 4.79 5.76
N LEU A 169 8.40 4.05 4.74
CA LEU A 169 7.52 3.21 3.92
C LEU A 169 6.93 2.05 4.71
N GLY A 170 7.74 1.35 5.51
CA GLY A 170 7.27 0.27 6.38
C GLY A 170 6.19 0.75 7.35
N GLN A 171 6.37 1.92 7.96
CA GLN A 171 5.35 2.54 8.81
C GLN A 171 4.08 2.93 8.06
N ALA A 172 4.23 3.47 6.84
CA ALA A 172 3.08 3.83 6.00
C ALA A 172 2.26 2.58 5.64
N VAL A 173 2.92 1.53 5.14
CA VAL A 173 2.27 0.27 4.78
C VAL A 173 1.65 -0.41 5.99
N PHE A 174 2.37 -0.50 7.11
CA PHE A 174 1.83 -1.05 8.35
C PHE A 174 0.54 -0.33 8.76
N LYS A 175 0.50 1.00 8.70
CA LYS A 175 -0.72 1.78 9.01
C LYS A 175 -1.83 1.54 8.00
N MET A 176 -1.52 1.42 6.71
CA MET A 176 -2.51 1.13 5.67
C MET A 176 -3.11 -0.27 5.82
N VAL A 177 -2.31 -1.26 6.19
CA VAL A 177 -2.80 -2.63 6.44
C VAL A 177 -3.59 -2.68 7.73
N SER A 178 -3.01 -2.23 8.86
CA SER A 178 -3.63 -2.35 10.19
C SER A 178 -4.86 -1.48 10.43
N LYS A 179 -5.00 -0.35 9.72
CA LYS A 179 -6.13 0.58 9.89
C LYS A 179 -7.00 0.73 8.64
N GLY A 180 -6.62 0.09 7.54
CA GLY A 180 -7.28 0.24 6.26
C GLY A 180 -8.43 -0.74 6.06
N PRO A 181 -9.00 -0.75 4.84
CA PRO A 181 -10.08 -1.67 4.50
C PRO A 181 -9.63 -3.13 4.46
N LEU A 182 -8.35 -3.41 4.16
CA LEU A 182 -7.81 -4.77 4.10
C LEU A 182 -7.83 -5.52 5.44
N SER A 183 -7.79 -4.81 6.58
CA SER A 183 -7.94 -5.43 7.90
C SER A 183 -9.40 -5.73 8.26
N ARG A 184 -10.35 -5.40 7.38
CA ARG A 184 -11.77 -5.62 7.65
C ARG A 184 -12.20 -6.93 7.00
N GLU A 185 -12.69 -7.84 7.83
CA GLU A 185 -13.26 -9.14 7.40
C GLU A 185 -14.31 -8.97 6.30
N LEU A 186 -15.08 -7.87 6.30
CA LEU A 186 -16.07 -7.59 5.26
C LEU A 186 -15.45 -7.45 3.85
N VAL A 187 -14.25 -6.87 3.74
CA VAL A 187 -13.57 -6.69 2.44
C VAL A 187 -13.08 -8.04 1.89
N GLU A 188 -12.77 -8.99 2.77
CA GLU A 188 -12.50 -10.37 2.37
C GLU A 188 -13.78 -11.13 2.04
N ALA A 189 -14.83 -10.93 2.84
CA ALA A 189 -16.10 -11.62 2.70
C ALA A 189 -16.74 -11.32 1.34
N VAL A 190 -16.85 -10.04 0.96
CA VAL A 190 -17.52 -9.62 -0.28
C VAL A 190 -16.81 -10.03 -1.59
N LYS A 191 -15.63 -10.68 -1.52
CA LYS A 191 -14.94 -11.21 -2.71
C LYS A 191 -15.74 -12.33 -3.40
N PHE A 192 -16.72 -12.96 -2.74
CA PHE A 192 -17.59 -13.94 -3.40
C PHE A 192 -18.38 -13.32 -4.57
N LEU A 193 -18.54 -11.99 -4.59
CA LEU A 193 -19.17 -11.25 -5.67
C LEU A 193 -18.22 -10.94 -6.84
N ASP A 194 -16.92 -11.25 -6.72
CA ASP A 194 -15.97 -11.18 -7.83
C ASP A 194 -16.12 -12.43 -8.71
N PRO A 195 -16.52 -12.31 -9.99
CA PRO A 195 -16.64 -13.46 -10.90
C PRO A 195 -15.34 -14.25 -11.02
N ALA A 196 -14.18 -13.61 -10.92
CA ALA A 196 -12.90 -14.31 -10.95
C ALA A 196 -12.73 -15.23 -9.73
N CYS A 197 -13.23 -14.84 -8.55
CA CYS A 197 -13.20 -15.70 -7.38
C CYS A 197 -14.04 -16.96 -7.58
N ILE A 198 -15.26 -16.79 -8.11
CA ILE A 198 -16.19 -17.90 -8.40
C ILE A 198 -15.58 -18.85 -9.43
N MET A 199 -15.00 -18.30 -10.50
CA MET A 199 -14.45 -19.09 -11.61
C MET A 199 -13.17 -19.85 -11.24
N ASN A 200 -12.35 -19.29 -10.33
CA ASN A 200 -11.07 -19.89 -9.95
C ASN A 200 -11.22 -20.95 -8.84
N SER A 201 -12.14 -20.76 -7.89
CA SER A 201 -12.32 -21.67 -6.76
C SER A 201 -13.70 -21.55 -6.12
N ASN A 202 -14.54 -22.57 -6.34
CA ASN A 202 -15.86 -22.67 -5.69
C ASN A 202 -15.73 -22.68 -4.16
N ALA A 203 -14.71 -23.34 -3.63
CA ALA A 203 -14.47 -23.42 -2.20
C ALA A 203 -14.18 -22.03 -1.61
N ASP A 204 -13.34 -21.23 -2.28
CA ASP A 204 -13.00 -19.89 -1.80
C ASP A 204 -14.18 -18.93 -1.89
N ALA A 205 -14.98 -19.01 -2.96
CA ALA A 205 -16.20 -18.20 -3.11
C ALA A 205 -17.23 -18.53 -2.04
N VAL A 206 -17.44 -19.82 -1.75
CA VAL A 206 -18.35 -20.29 -0.72
C VAL A 206 -17.87 -19.91 0.69
N ASN A 207 -16.57 -20.06 0.97
CA ASN A 207 -16.00 -19.66 2.26
C ASN A 207 -16.15 -18.15 2.48
N ALA A 208 -15.94 -17.35 1.43
CA ALA A 208 -16.14 -15.91 1.47
C ALA A 208 -17.61 -15.51 1.70
N LEU A 209 -18.55 -16.22 1.05
CA LEU A 209 -19.99 -16.03 1.31
C LEU A 209 -20.34 -16.37 2.76
N SER A 210 -19.88 -17.51 3.29
CA SER A 210 -20.15 -17.87 4.69
C SER A 210 -19.61 -16.82 5.64
N LEU A 211 -18.37 -16.34 5.43
CA LEU A 211 -17.79 -15.27 6.23
C LEU A 211 -18.66 -14.01 6.20
N CYS A 212 -19.23 -13.68 5.05
CA CYS A 212 -20.16 -12.56 4.89
C CYS A 212 -21.41 -12.74 5.74
N HIS A 213 -22.04 -13.92 5.67
CA HIS A 213 -23.20 -14.24 6.50
C HIS A 213 -22.87 -14.26 7.99
N ASP A 214 -21.72 -14.79 8.39
CA ASP A 214 -21.28 -14.80 9.79
C ASP A 214 -21.16 -13.37 10.34
N LEU A 215 -20.66 -12.44 9.53
CA LEU A 215 -20.63 -11.01 9.87
C LEU A 215 -22.03 -10.42 10.03
N PHE A 216 -22.97 -10.72 9.11
CA PHE A 216 -24.35 -10.21 9.17
C PHE A 216 -25.16 -10.79 10.34
N VAL A 217 -24.99 -12.07 10.64
CA VAL A 217 -25.56 -12.73 11.82
C VAL A 217 -25.01 -12.09 13.09
N GLY A 218 -23.70 -11.84 13.15
CA GLY A 218 -23.04 -11.20 14.31
C GLY A 218 -23.55 -9.80 14.63
N ILE A 219 -24.10 -9.07 13.64
CA ILE A 219 -24.73 -7.76 13.82
C ILE A 219 -26.27 -7.81 13.85
N ASN A 220 -26.86 -9.00 14.02
CA ASN A 220 -28.30 -9.26 14.05
C ASN A 220 -29.05 -8.72 12.81
N ARG A 221 -28.41 -8.75 11.63
CA ARG A 221 -29.04 -8.39 10.35
C ARG A 221 -29.61 -9.57 9.60
N GLU A 222 -29.25 -10.78 10.00
CA GLU A 222 -29.65 -12.04 9.39
C GLU A 222 -29.75 -13.12 10.47
N ASP A 223 -30.66 -14.08 10.29
CA ASP A 223 -30.78 -15.25 11.16
C ASP A 223 -29.99 -16.45 10.61
N LYS A 224 -29.74 -17.45 11.48
CA LYS A 224 -28.94 -18.63 11.10
C LYS A 224 -29.63 -19.52 10.07
N GLU A 225 -30.95 -19.53 10.02
CA GLU A 225 -31.71 -20.35 9.07
C GLU A 225 -31.65 -19.77 7.65
N THR A 226 -31.76 -18.45 7.54
CA THR A 226 -31.60 -17.71 6.29
C THR A 226 -30.19 -17.91 5.72
N LYS A 227 -29.15 -17.87 6.57
CA LYS A 227 -27.77 -18.20 6.16
C LYS A 227 -27.70 -19.59 5.51
N ILE A 228 -28.23 -20.62 6.18
CA ILE A 228 -28.17 -22.01 5.68
C ILE A 228 -28.87 -22.12 4.33
N ALA A 229 -30.03 -21.48 4.18
CA ALA A 229 -30.80 -21.49 2.94
C ALA A 229 -30.04 -20.80 1.80
N ILE A 230 -29.43 -19.63 2.04
CA ILE A 230 -28.67 -18.88 1.02
C ILE A 230 -27.40 -19.63 0.63
N ASP A 231 -26.65 -20.18 1.59
CA ASP A 231 -25.45 -20.98 1.32
C ASP A 231 -25.76 -22.19 0.42
N GLN A 232 -26.90 -22.86 0.65
CA GLN A 232 -27.35 -23.98 -0.18
C GLN A 232 -27.71 -23.54 -1.60
N GLN A 233 -28.46 -22.43 -1.74
CA GLN A 233 -28.83 -21.88 -3.04
C GLN A 233 -27.62 -21.44 -3.85
N PHE A 234 -26.65 -20.77 -3.21
CA PHE A 234 -25.43 -20.32 -3.87
C PHE A 234 -24.57 -21.49 -4.35
N ARG A 235 -24.43 -22.55 -3.54
CA ARG A 235 -23.72 -23.78 -3.94
C ARG A 235 -24.38 -24.47 -5.13
N ALA A 236 -25.71 -24.55 -5.14
CA ALA A 236 -26.46 -25.10 -6.26
C ALA A 236 -26.22 -24.29 -7.54
N LEU A 237 -26.33 -22.96 -7.45
CA LEU A 237 -26.15 -22.04 -8.58
C LEU A 237 -24.75 -22.16 -9.22
N ILE A 238 -23.69 -22.15 -8.41
CA ILE A 238 -22.31 -22.27 -8.92
C ILE A 238 -22.09 -23.63 -9.59
N THR A 239 -22.69 -24.70 -9.04
CA THR A 239 -22.56 -26.05 -9.59
C THR A 239 -23.24 -26.15 -10.95
N THR A 240 -24.46 -25.63 -11.08
CA THR A 240 -25.21 -25.60 -12.35
C THR A 240 -24.46 -24.81 -13.43
N HIS A 241 -23.99 -23.61 -13.11
CA HIS A 241 -23.33 -22.75 -14.10
C HIS A 241 -22.00 -23.34 -14.62
N ARG A 242 -21.31 -24.13 -13.78
CA ARG A 242 -20.06 -24.79 -14.18
C ARG A 242 -20.31 -25.99 -15.11
N ILE A 243 -21.41 -26.72 -14.90
CA ILE A 243 -21.85 -27.79 -15.80
C ILE A 243 -22.10 -27.19 -17.19
N GLU A 244 -22.88 -26.12 -17.26
CA GLU A 244 -23.20 -25.40 -18.51
C GLU A 244 -21.92 -24.93 -19.25
N ILE A 245 -20.95 -24.36 -18.53
CA ILE A 245 -19.67 -23.93 -19.12
C ILE A 245 -18.82 -25.12 -19.59
N SER A 246 -18.82 -26.24 -18.86
CA SER A 246 -18.08 -27.44 -19.25
C SER A 246 -18.69 -28.09 -20.50
N GLU A 247 -20.02 -28.11 -20.59
CA GLU A 247 -20.76 -28.60 -21.75
C GLU A 247 -20.50 -27.72 -22.96
N ALA A 248 -20.57 -26.39 -22.83
CA ALA A 248 -20.26 -25.45 -23.90
C ALA A 248 -18.82 -25.62 -24.45
N ARG A 249 -17.84 -25.80 -23.55
CA ARG A 249 -16.44 -26.07 -23.95
C ARG A 249 -16.25 -27.42 -24.63
N SER A 250 -16.99 -28.45 -24.20
CA SER A 250 -16.96 -29.78 -24.83
C SER A 250 -17.59 -29.78 -26.23
N GLN A 251 -18.46 -28.81 -26.52
CA GLN A 251 -19.09 -28.60 -27.82
C GLN A 251 -18.27 -27.69 -28.77
N GLY A 252 -17.08 -27.23 -28.35
CA GLY A 252 -16.15 -26.51 -29.22
C GLY A 252 -16.40 -25.00 -29.37
N PHE A 253 -17.13 -24.39 -28.43
CA PHE A 253 -17.24 -22.93 -28.30
C PHE A 253 -16.13 -22.32 -27.44
#